data_AF-A0A662SF11-F1
#
_entry.id   AF-A0A662SF11-F1
#
_cell.length_a   1.000
_cell.length_b   1.000
_cell.length_c   1.000
_cell.angle_alpha   90.00
_cell.angle_beta   90.00
_cell.angle_gamma   90.00
#
_symmetry.space_group_name_H-M   'P 1'
#
loop_
_entity.id
_entity.type
_entity.pdbx_description
1 polymer ?
#
loop_
_entity_poly.entity_id
_entity_poly.type
_entity_poly.pdbx_seq_one_letter_code
_entity_poly.pdbx_strand_id
1 'polypeptide(L)'
;MFILGMIFFIPLLPLVSAQTEQSILFEDDFSGNLSQWNVTEGTYTIDSGVAKSATDGTTSVMFSNETFTADEFTLTFRANANVGSLNDFVFLEINDSYNLRVQMNLGSGFGGLSVKFLEKVDGSSNTIFTDQNYSYLADGEWYSVKLYVNSGSYSFKIWNESDSEPVDWMYEGSLDPDLDLTDGYRIKLYTANLAVTEYGQYDDILLTVTSPPTQPTPPINNIPNGLNVVASIAIVAGFLLFLIFLYMESGLNTQIIIYGTIGAVIIVSLLGYLLTGS
;
A
#
# COMPACT_ATOMS: atom_id res chain seq x y z
N MET A 1 -21.55 -57.12 20.08
CA MET A 1 -21.54 -56.23 18.91
C MET A 1 -21.09 -54.86 19.41
N PHE A 2 -19.80 -54.54 19.27
CA PHE A 2 -19.22 -53.27 19.70
C PHE A 2 -18.95 -52.43 18.44
N ILE A 3 -19.61 -51.28 18.32
CA ILE A 3 -19.37 -50.32 17.25
C ILE A 3 -18.23 -49.42 17.70
N LEU A 4 -17.04 -49.60 17.10
CA LEU A 4 -15.88 -48.75 17.33
C LEU A 4 -16.02 -47.50 16.45
N GLY A 5 -16.36 -46.37 17.07
CA GLY A 5 -16.46 -45.08 16.38
C GLY A 5 -15.07 -44.51 16.05
N MET A 6 -14.68 -44.54 14.78
CA MET A 6 -13.49 -43.87 14.29
C MET A 6 -13.78 -42.36 14.17
N ILE A 7 -13.26 -41.57 15.09
CA ILE A 7 -13.25 -40.10 15.00
C ILE A 7 -12.08 -39.71 14.11
N PHE A 8 -12.36 -39.16 12.93
CA PHE A 8 -11.36 -38.54 12.08
C PHE A 8 -10.99 -37.16 12.64
N PHE A 9 -9.76 -37.03 13.14
CA PHE A 9 -9.15 -35.73 13.42
C PHE A 9 -8.74 -35.09 12.09
N ILE A 10 -9.46 -34.07 11.66
CA ILE A 10 -8.98 -33.16 10.61
C ILE A 10 -8.13 -32.11 11.32
N PRO A 11 -6.80 -32.03 11.08
CA PRO A 11 -6.02 -30.95 11.63
C PRO A 11 -6.48 -29.62 11.01
N LEU A 12 -7.00 -28.71 11.84
CA LEU A 12 -7.19 -27.32 11.42
C LEU A 12 -5.80 -26.74 11.15
N LEU A 13 -5.53 -26.39 9.90
CA LEU A 13 -4.37 -25.57 9.57
C LEU A 13 -4.56 -24.17 10.17
N PRO A 14 -3.51 -23.57 10.76
CA PRO A 14 -3.60 -22.21 11.27
C PRO A 14 -3.90 -21.24 10.11
N LEU A 15 -4.90 -20.38 10.32
CA LEU A 15 -5.21 -19.29 9.43
C LEU A 15 -4.06 -18.27 9.53
N VAL A 16 -3.13 -18.28 8.58
CA VAL A 16 -2.11 -17.23 8.46
C VAL A 16 -2.84 -16.00 7.94
N SER A 17 -2.99 -14.96 8.76
CA SER A 17 -3.50 -13.67 8.28
C SER A 17 -2.50 -13.14 7.26
N ALA A 18 -2.97 -12.86 6.04
CA ALA A 18 -2.14 -12.20 5.04
C ALA A 18 -1.79 -10.80 5.58
N GLN A 19 -0.51 -10.56 5.83
CA GLN A 19 -0.01 -9.25 6.20
C GLN A 19 0.19 -8.47 4.90
N THR A 20 -0.46 -7.31 4.80
CA THR A 20 -0.23 -6.39 3.70
C THR A 20 1.20 -5.87 3.79
N GLU A 21 2.01 -6.11 2.77
CA GLU A 21 3.39 -5.60 2.73
C GLU A 21 3.38 -4.18 2.16
N GLN A 22 3.95 -3.26 2.94
CA GLN A 22 4.19 -1.88 2.51
C GLN A 22 5.59 -1.81 1.91
N SER A 23 5.70 -1.33 0.67
CA SER A 23 6.98 -1.08 0.02
C SER A 23 7.30 0.40 0.05
N ILE A 24 8.53 0.76 0.40
CA ILE A 24 9.03 2.13 0.35
C ILE A 24 9.42 2.44 -1.10
N LEU A 25 8.87 3.52 -1.67
CA LEU A 25 9.26 4.04 -2.98
C LEU A 25 10.25 5.18 -2.87
N PHE A 26 10.12 6.03 -1.85
CA PHE A 26 11.00 7.16 -1.61
C PHE A 26 11.06 7.47 -0.12
N GLU A 27 12.24 7.80 0.37
CA GLU A 27 12.47 8.27 1.73
C GLU A 27 13.58 9.31 1.72
N ASP A 28 13.37 10.41 2.43
CA ASP A 28 14.40 11.39 2.76
C ASP A 28 14.08 12.08 4.09
N ASP A 29 15.01 11.96 5.04
CA ASP A 29 14.99 12.60 6.37
C ASP A 29 15.96 13.80 6.44
N PHE A 30 16.52 14.20 5.29
CA PHE A 30 17.50 15.27 5.13
C PHE A 30 18.70 15.20 6.10
N SER A 31 19.03 14.02 6.63
CA SER A 31 20.21 13.80 7.47
C SER A 31 21.53 13.91 6.69
N GLY A 32 21.46 13.79 5.36
CA GLY A 32 22.59 13.77 4.44
C GLY A 32 22.76 15.05 3.62
N ASN A 33 22.49 14.96 2.31
CA ASN A 33 22.65 16.04 1.33
C ASN A 33 21.50 15.97 0.31
N LEU A 34 21.33 17.00 -0.53
CA LEU A 34 20.24 17.10 -1.50
C LEU A 34 20.44 16.24 -2.78
N SER A 35 21.23 15.17 -2.75
CA SER A 35 21.54 14.34 -3.94
C SER A 35 20.34 13.60 -4.53
N GLN A 36 19.27 13.39 -3.77
CA GLN A 36 18.00 12.84 -4.24
C GLN A 36 17.09 13.91 -4.88
N TRP A 37 17.54 15.17 -4.92
CA TRP A 37 16.74 16.30 -5.37
C TRP A 37 17.40 17.07 -6.51
N ASN A 38 16.56 17.65 -7.35
CA ASN A 38 16.93 18.58 -8.40
C ASN A 38 16.35 19.95 -8.06
N VAL A 39 17.21 20.88 -7.63
CA VAL A 39 16.84 22.28 -7.39
C VAL A 39 16.77 23.01 -8.72
N THR A 40 15.57 23.39 -9.14
CA THR A 40 15.32 24.04 -10.44
C THR A 40 15.24 25.56 -10.33
N GLU A 41 14.89 26.08 -9.16
CA GLU A 41 14.81 27.52 -8.88
C GLU A 41 15.17 27.82 -7.43
N GLY A 42 15.69 29.01 -7.17
CA GLY A 42 16.04 29.48 -5.83
C GLY A 42 17.17 28.67 -5.19
N THR A 43 17.12 28.52 -3.86
CA THR A 43 18.15 27.79 -3.11
C THR A 43 17.52 27.00 -1.99
N TYR A 44 17.92 25.74 -1.88
CA TYR A 44 17.67 24.90 -0.72
C TYR A 44 18.99 24.56 -0.03
N THR A 45 18.95 24.54 1.29
CA THR A 45 20.06 24.11 2.14
C THR A 45 19.56 23.07 3.12
N ILE A 46 20.45 22.25 3.62
CA ILE A 46 20.16 21.41 4.80
C ILE A 46 20.64 22.17 6.02
N ASP A 47 19.69 22.48 6.91
CA ASP A 47 19.95 23.17 8.16
C ASP A 47 19.42 22.29 9.29
N SER A 48 20.30 21.83 10.18
CA SER A 48 19.92 21.01 11.34
C SER A 48 19.13 19.73 11.00
N GLY A 49 19.44 19.10 9.86
CA GLY A 49 18.81 17.86 9.42
C GLY A 49 17.48 18.05 8.69
N VAL A 50 17.11 19.27 8.30
CA VAL A 50 15.89 19.53 7.52
C VAL A 50 16.20 20.27 6.23
N ALA A 51 15.42 20.05 5.18
CA ALA A 51 15.48 20.89 3.98
C ALA A 51 14.87 22.25 4.27
N LYS A 52 15.62 23.32 3.99
CA LYS A 52 15.24 24.70 4.24
C LYS A 52 15.44 25.55 2.98
N SER A 53 14.38 26.20 2.52
CA SER A 53 14.44 27.18 1.43
C SER A 53 15.09 28.48 1.88
N ALA A 54 15.99 29.05 1.07
CA ALA A 54 16.63 30.33 1.36
C ALA A 54 15.79 31.55 0.92
N THR A 55 16.14 32.70 1.47
CA THR A 55 15.24 33.82 1.77
C THR A 55 15.66 35.11 1.06
N ASP A 56 15.38 35.23 -0.24
CA ASP A 56 15.75 36.40 -1.03
C ASP A 56 14.56 37.06 -1.75
N GLY A 57 13.32 36.70 -1.39
CA GLY A 57 12.11 37.17 -2.04
C GLY A 57 11.84 36.51 -3.39
N THR A 58 12.60 35.49 -3.78
CA THR A 58 12.38 34.72 -5.01
C THR A 58 11.66 33.40 -4.74
N THR A 59 11.22 32.75 -5.82
CA THR A 59 10.67 31.40 -5.78
C THR A 59 11.82 30.40 -5.60
N SER A 60 11.64 29.42 -4.73
CA SER A 60 12.49 28.22 -4.67
C SER A 60 11.67 26.99 -5.03
N VAL A 61 12.21 26.16 -5.92
CA VAL A 61 11.59 24.92 -6.37
C VAL A 61 12.63 23.80 -6.40
N MET A 62 12.31 22.67 -5.77
CA MET A 62 13.08 21.44 -5.90
C MET A 62 12.17 20.23 -6.12
N PHE A 63 12.65 19.26 -6.88
CA PHE A 63 11.93 18.03 -7.22
C PHE A 63 12.72 16.79 -6.84
N SER A 64 12.05 15.70 -6.44
CA SER A 64 12.68 14.38 -6.36
C SER A 64 13.29 14.01 -7.71
N ASN A 65 14.49 13.43 -7.73
CA ASN A 65 15.16 13.03 -8.97
C ASN A 65 14.41 11.89 -9.69
N GLU A 66 13.70 11.08 -8.93
CA GLU A 66 12.90 9.98 -9.43
C GLU A 66 11.46 10.41 -9.72
N THR A 67 10.88 9.72 -10.70
CA THR A 67 9.45 9.72 -11.00
C THR A 67 8.89 8.38 -10.58
N PHE A 68 7.80 8.40 -9.82
CA PHE A 68 7.16 7.22 -9.25
C PHE A 68 5.86 6.90 -9.99
N THR A 69 5.52 5.63 -10.12
CA THR A 69 4.24 5.17 -10.68
C THR A 69 3.58 4.21 -9.70
N ALA A 70 2.38 4.58 -9.23
CA ALA A 70 1.56 3.70 -8.41
C ALA A 70 0.09 4.14 -8.49
N ASP A 71 -0.80 3.16 -8.57
CA ASP A 71 -2.25 3.36 -8.53
C ASP A 71 -2.76 3.64 -7.11
N GLU A 72 -2.01 3.18 -6.10
CA GLU A 72 -2.27 3.37 -4.68
C GLU A 72 -0.96 3.71 -3.96
N PHE A 73 -0.95 4.80 -3.20
CA PHE A 73 0.20 5.20 -2.40
C PHE A 73 -0.18 6.00 -1.15
N THR A 74 0.73 6.00 -0.18
CA THR A 74 0.70 6.90 0.97
C THR A 74 1.93 7.79 0.95
N LEU A 75 1.74 9.11 1.01
CA LEU A 75 2.80 10.07 1.28
C LEU A 75 2.65 10.59 2.72
N THR A 76 3.73 10.53 3.49
CA THR A 76 3.87 11.26 4.74
C THR A 76 5.04 12.22 4.68
N PHE A 77 4.93 13.34 5.38
CA PHE A 77 6.05 14.26 5.59
C PHE A 77 5.75 15.19 6.76
N ARG A 78 6.79 15.85 7.26
CA ARG A 78 6.71 16.97 8.18
C ARG A 78 7.05 18.26 7.45
N ALA A 79 6.37 19.33 7.83
CA ALA A 79 6.70 20.66 7.34
C ALA A 79 6.48 21.72 8.40
N ASN A 80 7.23 22.79 8.26
CA ASN A 80 7.25 23.95 9.15
C ASN A 80 7.44 25.19 8.29
N ALA A 81 6.77 26.27 8.65
CA ALA A 81 6.97 27.55 8.01
C ALA A 81 7.01 28.67 9.04
N ASN A 82 7.81 29.69 8.73
CA ASN A 82 7.73 30.99 9.37
C ASN A 82 7.43 31.99 8.25
N VAL A 83 6.23 32.55 8.25
CA VAL A 83 5.72 33.42 7.18
C VAL A 83 5.15 34.69 7.79
N GLY A 84 5.34 35.83 7.15
CA GLY A 84 4.94 37.13 7.67
C GLY A 84 3.94 37.86 6.77
N SER A 85 3.71 37.36 5.56
CA SER A 85 2.91 38.02 4.52
C SER A 85 1.84 37.11 3.91
N LEU A 86 0.71 37.75 3.56
CA LEU A 86 -0.46 37.13 2.90
C LEU A 86 -0.17 36.64 1.47
N ASN A 87 1.05 36.78 0.97
CA ASN A 87 1.46 36.31 -0.35
C ASN A 87 2.53 35.22 -0.29
N ASP A 88 2.89 34.79 0.92
CA ASP A 88 3.93 33.79 1.13
C ASP A 88 3.37 32.41 0.82
N PHE A 89 4.20 31.59 0.18
CA PHE A 89 3.85 30.22 -0.19
C PHE A 89 4.91 29.27 0.35
N VAL A 90 4.46 28.22 1.04
CA VAL A 90 5.26 27.05 1.40
C VAL A 90 4.35 25.85 1.21
N PHE A 91 4.66 24.97 0.26
CA PHE A 91 3.90 23.75 0.04
C PHE A 91 4.73 22.60 -0.50
N LEU A 92 4.21 21.38 -0.31
CA LEU A 92 4.65 20.17 -0.99
C LEU A 92 3.58 19.78 -2.01
N GLU A 93 4.01 19.40 -3.21
CA GLU A 93 3.19 18.92 -4.32
C GLU A 93 3.63 17.53 -4.75
N ILE A 94 2.68 16.67 -5.10
CA ILE A 94 2.92 15.43 -5.83
C ILE A 94 2.35 15.66 -7.23
N ASN A 95 3.16 15.41 -8.28
CA ASN A 95 2.82 15.48 -9.72
C ASN A 95 2.74 16.90 -10.33
N ASP A 96 3.75 17.25 -11.14
CA ASP A 96 3.83 18.51 -11.93
C ASP A 96 3.36 18.33 -13.38
N SER A 97 3.05 17.10 -13.81
CA SER A 97 2.48 16.77 -15.14
C SER A 97 0.97 17.01 -15.21
N TYR A 98 0.40 17.58 -14.14
CA TYR A 98 -0.90 18.25 -14.03
C TYR A 98 -2.13 17.42 -13.70
N ASN A 99 -2.07 16.10 -13.53
CA ASN A 99 -3.33 15.36 -13.36
C ASN A 99 -3.86 15.43 -11.92
N LEU A 100 -3.00 15.31 -10.91
CA LEU A 100 -3.40 15.49 -9.50
C LEU A 100 -2.38 16.37 -8.79
N ARG A 101 -2.78 17.50 -8.22
CA ARG A 101 -1.95 18.34 -7.37
C ARG A 101 -2.54 18.36 -5.98
N VAL A 102 -1.76 17.92 -5.01
CA VAL A 102 -2.03 18.17 -3.59
C VAL A 102 -1.16 19.33 -3.18
N GLN A 103 -1.75 20.40 -2.68
CA GLN A 103 -1.06 21.59 -2.22
C GLN A 103 -1.40 21.83 -0.76
N MET A 104 -0.40 21.89 0.10
CA MET A 104 -0.58 22.32 1.49
C MET A 104 0.07 23.66 1.67
N ASN A 105 -0.75 24.71 1.65
CA ASN A 105 -0.27 26.05 1.85
C ASN A 105 -0.05 26.28 3.35
N LEU A 106 1.21 26.39 3.73
CA LEU A 106 1.64 26.76 5.08
C LEU A 106 1.89 28.27 5.23
N GLY A 107 1.69 29.02 4.14
CA GLY A 107 1.77 30.47 4.10
C GLY A 107 0.41 31.13 4.19
N SER A 108 0.39 32.45 4.45
CA SER A 108 -0.86 33.20 4.47
C SER A 108 -1.37 33.65 3.07
N GLY A 109 -0.66 33.21 2.02
CA GLY A 109 -1.08 33.14 0.61
C GLY A 109 -2.49 32.58 0.38
N PHE A 110 -3.18 32.98 -0.70
CA PHE A 110 -4.43 32.34 -1.20
C PHE A 110 -5.57 32.11 -0.18
N GLY A 111 -5.77 33.03 0.77
CA GLY A 111 -6.84 32.94 1.76
C GLY A 111 -6.44 32.18 3.03
N GLY A 112 -5.15 32.06 3.29
CA GLY A 112 -4.60 31.45 4.50
C GLY A 112 -4.17 30.01 4.30
N LEU A 113 -3.79 29.42 5.43
CA LEU A 113 -3.46 28.01 5.55
C LEU A 113 -4.56 27.16 4.93
N SER A 114 -4.19 26.35 3.95
CA SER A 114 -5.17 25.53 3.27
C SER A 114 -4.57 24.27 2.72
N VAL A 115 -5.35 23.19 2.78
CA VAL A 115 -5.10 22.01 1.97
C VAL A 115 -5.98 22.12 0.73
N LYS A 116 -5.35 22.07 -0.44
CA LYS A 116 -6.04 22.10 -1.73
C LYS A 116 -5.73 20.85 -2.50
N PHE A 117 -6.78 20.26 -3.06
CA PHE A 117 -6.66 19.21 -4.05
C PHE A 117 -7.15 19.80 -5.35
N LEU A 118 -6.30 19.69 -6.36
CA LEU A 118 -6.62 20.05 -7.71
C LEU A 118 -6.46 18.81 -8.55
N GLU A 119 -7.42 18.55 -9.41
CA GLU A 119 -7.25 17.62 -10.51
C GLU A 119 -7.13 18.42 -11.80
N LYS A 120 -6.53 17.84 -12.83
CA LYS A 120 -6.77 18.32 -14.19
C LYS A 120 -7.18 17.19 -15.12
N VAL A 121 -8.34 17.42 -15.73
CA VAL A 121 -9.01 16.53 -16.68
C VAL A 121 -9.16 17.33 -17.97
N ASP A 122 -8.77 16.75 -19.10
CA ASP A 122 -8.84 17.37 -20.43
C ASP A 122 -8.20 18.76 -20.53
N GLY A 123 -7.11 18.98 -19.79
CA GLY A 123 -6.38 20.25 -19.82
C GLY A 123 -6.92 21.33 -18.85
N SER A 124 -8.07 21.11 -18.21
CA SER A 124 -8.68 22.06 -17.25
C SER A 124 -8.33 21.68 -15.82
N SER A 125 -7.80 22.63 -15.03
CA SER A 125 -7.56 22.42 -13.61
C SER A 125 -8.80 22.77 -12.79
N ASN A 126 -9.28 21.79 -12.04
CA ASN A 126 -10.43 21.90 -11.15
C ASN A 126 -9.96 21.77 -9.70
N THR A 127 -10.34 22.73 -8.86
CA THR A 127 -10.18 22.55 -7.41
C THR A 127 -11.29 21.64 -6.92
N ILE A 128 -10.96 20.42 -6.53
CA ILE A 128 -11.91 19.43 -6.02
C ILE A 128 -12.09 19.53 -4.51
N PHE A 129 -11.11 20.09 -3.81
CA PHE A 129 -11.21 20.40 -2.40
C PHE A 129 -10.36 21.59 -2.01
N THR A 130 -10.87 22.39 -1.08
CA THR A 130 -10.12 23.39 -0.34
C THR A 130 -10.71 23.48 1.05
N ASP A 131 -9.86 23.35 2.06
CA ASP A 131 -10.24 23.62 3.43
C ASP A 131 -9.29 24.65 4.03
N GLN A 132 -9.89 25.73 4.55
CA GLN A 132 -9.24 26.88 5.16
C GLN A 132 -9.45 26.91 6.69
N ASN A 133 -10.10 25.90 7.27
CA ASN A 133 -10.34 25.83 8.71
C ASN A 133 -9.08 25.48 9.50
N TYR A 134 -8.01 25.07 8.82
CA TYR A 134 -6.71 24.79 9.39
C TYR A 134 -6.04 26.10 9.82
N SER A 135 -6.39 26.60 11.00
CA SER A 135 -5.83 27.83 11.60
C SER A 135 -4.52 27.55 12.36
N TYR A 136 -3.68 26.71 11.78
CA TYR A 136 -2.41 26.23 12.31
C TYR A 136 -1.27 27.25 12.15
N LEU A 137 -1.52 28.49 12.57
CA LEU A 137 -0.47 29.50 12.69
C LEU A 137 -0.02 29.54 14.14
N ALA A 138 0.96 28.71 14.47
CA ALA A 138 2.04 29.22 15.29
C ALA A 138 3.30 29.12 14.44
N ASP A 139 3.81 30.30 14.07
CA ASP A 139 5.05 30.44 13.31
C ASP A 139 6.14 29.57 13.94
N GLY A 140 6.72 28.69 13.14
CA GLY A 140 7.76 27.77 13.63
C GLY A 140 7.24 26.47 14.28
N GLU A 141 5.94 26.16 14.21
CA GLU A 141 5.44 24.84 14.58
C GLU A 141 5.59 23.82 13.45
N TRP A 142 5.85 22.57 13.84
CA TRP A 142 5.92 21.43 12.94
C TRP A 142 4.57 20.75 12.81
N TYR A 143 4.19 20.49 11.57
CA TYR A 143 2.99 19.73 11.23
C TYR A 143 3.37 18.47 10.50
N SER A 144 2.77 17.36 10.92
CA SER A 144 2.81 16.10 10.19
C SER A 144 1.61 16.03 9.25
N VAL A 145 1.86 15.54 8.05
CA VAL A 145 0.83 15.33 7.03
C VAL A 145 0.89 13.88 6.60
N LYS A 146 -0.29 13.28 6.44
CA LYS A 146 -0.47 12.00 5.76
C LYS A 146 -1.51 12.16 4.65
N LEU A 147 -1.11 11.81 3.43
CA LEU A 147 -1.94 11.72 2.25
C LEU A 147 -2.02 10.27 1.82
N TYR A 148 -3.22 9.78 1.58
CA TYR A 148 -3.46 8.50 0.93
C TYR A 148 -4.20 8.75 -0.38
N VAL A 149 -3.72 8.11 -1.45
CA VAL A 149 -4.34 8.14 -2.77
C VAL A 149 -4.52 6.72 -3.23
N ASN A 150 -5.69 6.40 -3.76
CA ASN A 150 -5.96 5.17 -4.48
C ASN A 150 -6.70 5.49 -5.79
N SER A 151 -6.86 4.51 -6.67
CA SER A 151 -7.63 4.67 -7.90
C SER A 151 -9.08 5.10 -7.60
N GLY A 152 -9.35 6.39 -7.73
CA GLY A 152 -10.68 6.98 -7.59
C GLY A 152 -10.96 7.66 -6.24
N SER A 153 -10.06 7.64 -5.26
CA SER A 153 -10.26 8.38 -4.01
C SER A 153 -8.97 8.88 -3.39
N TYR A 154 -9.12 9.84 -2.50
CA TYR A 154 -8.03 10.39 -1.71
C TYR A 154 -8.51 10.71 -0.31
N SER A 155 -7.59 10.60 0.64
CA SER A 155 -7.82 10.92 2.03
C SER A 155 -6.63 11.67 2.59
N PHE A 156 -6.86 12.60 3.50
CA PHE A 156 -5.75 13.25 4.18
C PHE A 156 -6.06 13.53 5.64
N LYS A 157 -4.97 13.71 6.38
CA LYS A 157 -4.99 14.24 7.74
C LYS A 157 -3.71 15.00 8.01
N ILE A 158 -3.84 15.99 8.88
CA ILE A 158 -2.79 16.90 9.29
C ILE A 158 -2.89 17.08 10.81
N TRP A 159 -1.77 17.09 11.50
CA TRP A 159 -1.75 17.31 12.94
C TRP A 159 -0.45 18.01 13.34
N ASN A 160 -0.52 18.77 14.43
CA ASN A 160 0.68 19.33 15.05
C ASN A 160 1.55 18.19 15.58
N GLU A 161 2.87 18.29 15.49
CA GLU A 161 3.79 17.29 16.03
C GLU A 161 3.62 17.04 17.54
N SER A 162 3.15 18.04 18.31
CA SER A 162 2.85 17.85 19.73
C SER A 162 1.60 17.00 19.98
N ASP A 163 0.76 16.81 18.97
CA ASP A 163 -0.48 16.04 19.06
C ASP A 163 -0.28 14.61 18.55
N SER A 164 -1.16 13.71 18.99
CA SER A 164 -1.19 12.34 18.43
C SER A 164 -1.81 12.35 17.03
N GLU A 165 -1.32 11.47 16.15
CA GLU A 165 -1.90 11.25 14.83
C GLU A 165 -3.42 10.96 14.97
N PRO A 166 -4.29 11.68 14.24
CA PRO A 166 -5.73 11.43 14.24
C PRO A 166 -6.04 9.99 13.83
N VAL A 167 -6.94 9.35 14.57
CA VAL A 167 -7.39 7.98 14.28
C VAL A 167 -8.10 7.93 12.93
N ASP A 168 -9.05 8.85 12.74
CA ASP A 168 -9.84 8.95 11.52
C ASP A 168 -9.19 9.90 10.50
N TRP A 169 -9.49 9.68 9.22
CA TRP A 169 -9.16 10.66 8.18
C TRP A 169 -9.97 11.94 8.42
N MET A 170 -9.30 13.09 8.30
CA MET A 170 -9.96 14.40 8.46
C MET A 170 -10.82 14.73 7.24
N TYR A 171 -10.47 14.16 6.10
CA TYR A 171 -11.21 14.28 4.87
C TYR A 171 -11.00 13.05 3.98
N GLU A 172 -12.06 12.69 3.27
CA GLU A 172 -12.09 11.65 2.26
C GLU A 172 -12.87 12.20 1.05
N GLY A 173 -12.31 12.09 -0.14
CA GLY A 173 -12.89 12.58 -1.38
C GLY A 173 -12.73 11.59 -2.52
N SER A 174 -13.42 11.85 -3.62
CA SER A 174 -13.31 11.06 -4.85
C SER A 174 -12.50 11.82 -5.89
N LEU A 175 -11.72 11.08 -6.67
CA LEU A 175 -11.02 11.59 -7.84
C LEU A 175 -11.89 11.35 -9.08
N ASP A 176 -11.75 12.19 -10.10
CA ASP A 176 -12.37 11.93 -11.40
C ASP A 176 -11.93 10.54 -11.93
N PRO A 177 -12.85 9.68 -12.39
CA PRO A 177 -12.50 8.37 -12.95
C PRO A 177 -11.64 8.45 -14.22
N ASP A 178 -11.66 9.58 -14.94
CA ASP A 178 -10.85 9.84 -16.12
C ASP A 178 -9.47 10.42 -15.76
N LEU A 179 -9.16 10.56 -14.46
CA LEU A 179 -7.86 10.99 -13.98
C LEU A 179 -6.78 9.96 -14.30
N ASP A 180 -5.85 10.34 -15.17
CA ASP A 180 -4.71 9.51 -15.55
C ASP A 180 -3.49 9.76 -14.64
N LEU A 181 -3.03 8.75 -13.90
CA LEU A 181 -1.81 8.82 -13.08
C LEU A 181 -0.63 8.05 -13.71
N THR A 182 -0.77 7.56 -14.94
CA THR A 182 0.22 6.66 -15.58
C THR A 182 1.52 7.37 -15.99
N ASP A 183 1.49 8.68 -16.20
CA ASP A 183 2.68 9.52 -16.45
C ASP A 183 3.63 9.59 -15.23
N GLY A 184 3.18 9.06 -14.10
CA GLY A 184 3.91 9.07 -12.84
C GLY A 184 3.91 10.44 -12.17
N TYR A 185 4.53 10.48 -11.00
CA TYR A 185 4.55 11.66 -10.16
C TYR A 185 5.92 11.88 -9.53
N ARG A 186 6.22 13.15 -9.25
CA ARG A 186 7.43 13.59 -8.54
C ARG A 186 7.00 14.36 -7.31
N ILE A 187 7.83 14.31 -6.26
CA ILE A 187 7.65 15.13 -5.08
C ILE A 187 8.29 16.48 -5.37
N LYS A 188 7.57 17.57 -5.13
CA LYS A 188 8.00 18.94 -5.36
C LYS A 188 7.89 19.72 -4.08
N LEU A 189 8.97 20.36 -3.65
CA LEU A 189 8.94 21.35 -2.60
C LEU A 189 8.96 22.72 -3.25
N TYR A 190 8.12 23.61 -2.75
CA TYR A 190 7.93 24.94 -3.32
C TYR A 190 7.79 25.97 -2.23
N THR A 191 8.58 27.04 -2.35
CA THR A 191 8.39 28.25 -1.55
C THR A 191 8.44 29.49 -2.42
N ALA A 192 7.69 30.54 -2.10
CA ALA A 192 7.78 31.80 -2.83
C ALA A 192 7.35 33.02 -2.00
N ASN A 193 7.86 34.18 -2.42
CA ASN A 193 7.65 35.51 -1.83
C ASN A 193 8.13 35.67 -0.38
N LEU A 194 8.97 34.76 0.10
CA LEU A 194 9.47 34.80 1.48
C LEU A 194 10.43 35.98 1.70
N ALA A 195 10.15 36.79 2.71
CA ALA A 195 11.05 37.80 3.23
C ALA A 195 12.33 37.17 3.82
N VAL A 196 13.35 37.99 4.04
CA VAL A 196 14.68 37.55 4.52
C VAL A 196 14.69 36.85 5.88
N THR A 197 13.61 36.93 6.65
CA THR A 197 13.45 36.27 7.97
C THR A 197 12.49 35.08 7.95
N GLU A 198 11.79 34.87 6.85
CA GLU A 198 10.78 33.84 6.67
C GLU A 198 11.40 32.57 6.10
N TYR A 199 10.77 31.41 6.25
CA TYR A 199 11.31 30.17 5.68
C TYR A 199 10.21 29.12 5.48
N GLY A 200 10.47 28.18 4.57
CA GLY A 200 9.82 26.87 4.54
C GLY A 200 10.84 25.78 4.88
N GLN A 201 10.41 24.84 5.71
CA GLN A 201 11.17 23.68 6.13
C GLN A 201 10.37 22.40 5.90
N TYR A 202 11.08 21.34 5.53
CA TYR A 202 10.50 20.04 5.19
C TYR A 202 11.38 18.93 5.77
N ASP A 203 10.75 17.86 6.23
CA ASP A 203 11.42 16.72 6.83
C ASP A 203 10.60 15.42 6.74
N ASP A 204 11.21 14.27 7.04
CA ASP A 204 10.62 12.93 7.09
C ASP A 204 9.71 12.58 5.90
N ILE A 205 10.17 12.88 4.68
CA ILE A 205 9.38 12.60 3.48
C ILE A 205 9.45 11.09 3.21
N LEU A 206 8.29 10.43 3.24
CA LEU A 206 8.17 9.00 3.01
C LEU A 206 7.00 8.72 2.07
N LEU A 207 7.31 8.13 0.92
CA LEU A 207 6.35 7.63 -0.05
C LEU A 207 6.35 6.10 -0.01
N THR A 208 5.18 5.52 0.17
CA THR A 208 4.99 4.06 0.24
C THR A 208 3.85 3.61 -0.63
N VAL A 209 3.90 2.36 -1.05
CA VAL A 209 2.80 1.67 -1.73
C VAL A 209 2.36 0.47 -0.92
N THR A 210 1.06 0.24 -0.91
CA THR A 210 0.49 -0.99 -0.40
C THR A 210 0.58 -2.03 -1.50
N SER A 211 1.43 -3.05 -1.34
CA SER A 211 1.34 -4.20 -2.24
C SER A 211 0.10 -5.01 -1.83
N PRO A 212 -0.71 -5.51 -2.78
CA PRO A 212 -1.71 -6.51 -2.44
C PRO A 212 -0.98 -7.64 -1.68
N PRO A 213 -1.60 -8.22 -0.64
CA PRO A 213 -0.96 -9.28 0.13
C PRO A 213 -0.40 -10.30 -0.85
N THR A 214 0.92 -10.52 -0.78
CA THR A 214 1.54 -11.60 -1.52
C THR A 214 0.78 -12.85 -1.10
N GLN A 215 -0.02 -13.39 -2.02
CA GLN A 215 -0.75 -14.61 -1.77
C GLN A 215 0.32 -15.57 -1.26
N PRO A 216 0.18 -16.13 -0.04
CA PRO A 216 1.24 -16.93 0.56
C PRO A 216 1.64 -17.92 -0.50
N THR A 217 2.89 -17.83 -0.95
CA THR A 217 3.39 -18.73 -1.98
C THR A 217 3.04 -20.09 -1.44
N PRO A 218 2.13 -20.86 -2.10
CA PRO A 218 1.73 -22.14 -1.56
C PRO A 218 3.03 -22.85 -1.22
N PRO A 219 3.20 -23.33 0.02
CA PRO A 219 4.49 -23.84 0.49
C PRO A 219 5.03 -24.70 -0.63
N ILE A 220 6.24 -24.39 -1.12
CA ILE A 220 6.83 -25.07 -2.26
C ILE A 220 6.80 -26.54 -1.90
N ASN A 221 5.76 -27.23 -2.40
CA ASN A 221 5.65 -28.65 -2.39
C ASN A 221 6.59 -29.09 -3.51
N ASN A 222 7.89 -28.91 -3.27
CA ASN A 222 8.90 -29.88 -3.69
C ASN A 222 8.63 -31.17 -2.90
N ILE A 223 7.41 -31.69 -3.02
CA ILE A 223 7.14 -33.08 -2.86
C ILE A 223 7.60 -33.65 -4.20
N PRO A 224 8.73 -34.39 -4.25
CA PRO A 224 9.07 -35.10 -5.47
C PRO A 224 7.84 -35.90 -5.88
N ASN A 225 7.53 -35.95 -7.17
CA ASN A 225 6.38 -36.67 -7.75
C ASN A 225 6.21 -38.14 -7.26
N GLY A 226 7.17 -38.68 -6.50
CA GLY A 226 7.06 -39.95 -5.79
C GLY A 226 6.22 -39.97 -4.50
N LEU A 227 6.06 -38.89 -3.72
CA LEU A 227 5.36 -39.00 -2.43
C LEU A 227 3.82 -39.09 -2.59
N ASN A 228 3.27 -38.44 -3.62
CA ASN A 228 1.85 -38.55 -3.95
C ASN A 228 1.47 -39.97 -4.40
N VAL A 229 2.41 -40.68 -5.04
CA VAL A 229 2.25 -42.09 -5.41
C VAL A 229 2.27 -42.98 -4.16
N VAL A 230 3.17 -42.75 -3.21
CA VAL A 230 3.28 -43.56 -1.98
C VAL A 230 2.05 -43.39 -1.08
N ALA A 231 1.54 -42.17 -0.90
CA ALA A 231 0.32 -41.93 -0.13
C ALA A 231 -0.92 -42.55 -0.80
N SER A 232 -1.02 -42.46 -2.13
CA SER A 232 -2.10 -43.09 -2.89
C SER A 232 -2.05 -44.62 -2.79
N ILE A 233 -0.86 -45.22 -2.87
CA ILE A 233 -0.67 -46.67 -2.69
C ILE A 233 -1.05 -47.11 -1.28
N ALA A 234 -0.66 -46.36 -0.25
CA ALA A 234 -0.99 -46.69 1.14
C ALA A 234 -2.50 -46.65 1.41
N ILE A 235 -3.21 -45.66 0.85
CA ILE A 235 -4.67 -45.55 0.97
C ILE A 235 -5.36 -46.71 0.24
N VAL A 236 -4.93 -47.04 -0.97
CA VAL A 236 -5.49 -48.16 -1.75
C VAL A 236 -5.21 -49.50 -1.07
N ALA A 237 -4.00 -49.71 -0.54
CA ALA A 237 -3.64 -50.92 0.20
C ALA A 237 -4.44 -51.05 1.51
N GLY A 238 -4.62 -49.95 2.25
CA GLY A 238 -5.45 -49.93 3.46
C GLY A 238 -6.91 -50.26 3.17
N PHE A 239 -7.47 -49.73 2.08
CA PHE A 239 -8.84 -50.02 1.66
C PHE A 239 -9.02 -51.47 1.20
N LEU A 240 -8.06 -52.03 0.45
CA LEU A 240 -8.06 -53.45 0.06
C LEU A 240 -7.99 -54.38 1.27
N LEU A 241 -7.13 -54.09 2.24
CA LEU A 241 -7.04 -54.87 3.48
C LEU A 241 -8.35 -54.80 4.29
N PHE A 242 -9.00 -53.64 4.33
CA PHE A 242 -10.31 -53.48 4.96
C PHE A 242 -11.39 -54.33 4.28
N LEU A 243 -11.44 -54.36 2.94
CA LEU A 243 -12.38 -55.22 2.20
C LEU A 243 -12.12 -56.71 2.41
N ILE A 244 -10.84 -57.14 2.48
CA ILE A 244 -10.46 -58.52 2.80
C ILE A 244 -10.91 -58.89 4.21
N PHE A 245 -10.72 -57.99 5.18
CA PHE A 245 -11.19 -58.20 6.55
C PHE A 245 -12.71 -58.37 6.62
N LEU A 246 -13.46 -57.47 5.95
CA LEU A 246 -14.92 -57.58 5.84
C LEU A 246 -15.35 -58.90 5.18
N TYR A 247 -14.61 -59.40 4.19
CA TYR A 247 -14.90 -60.68 3.55
C TYR A 247 -14.75 -61.87 4.51
N MET A 248 -13.65 -61.90 5.27
CA MET A 248 -13.38 -62.98 6.23
C MET A 248 -14.42 -63.03 7.36
N GLU A 249 -14.94 -61.88 7.79
CA GLU A 249 -15.97 -61.82 8.84
C GLU A 249 -17.39 -62.12 8.36
N SER A 250 -17.73 -61.80 7.10
CA SER A 250 -19.13 -61.76 6.66
C SER A 250 -19.62 -63.00 5.91
N GLY A 251 -18.73 -63.88 5.43
CA GLY A 251 -19.10 -65.03 4.60
C GLY A 251 -19.83 -64.65 3.29
N LEU A 252 -19.65 -63.40 2.83
CA LEU A 252 -20.41 -62.83 1.73
C LEU A 252 -20.11 -63.49 0.36
N ASN A 253 -21.14 -63.51 -0.48
CA ASN A 253 -21.12 -64.04 -1.85
C ASN A 253 -20.04 -63.34 -2.70
N THR A 254 -19.19 -64.15 -3.33
CA THR A 254 -18.01 -63.74 -4.12
C THR A 254 -18.30 -62.69 -5.18
N GLN A 255 -19.53 -62.61 -5.69
CA GLN A 255 -19.90 -61.62 -6.71
C GLN A 255 -19.89 -60.17 -6.18
N ILE A 256 -20.27 -59.92 -4.93
CA ILE A 256 -20.32 -58.55 -4.37
C ILE A 256 -18.91 -57.96 -4.27
N ILE A 257 -17.91 -58.81 -4.01
CA ILE A 257 -16.50 -58.41 -3.89
C ILE A 257 -15.92 -58.04 -5.25
N ILE A 258 -16.27 -58.78 -6.30
CA ILE A 258 -15.85 -58.49 -7.67
C ILE A 258 -16.38 -57.12 -8.09
N TYR A 259 -17.66 -56.85 -7.87
CA TYR A 259 -18.25 -55.55 -8.21
C TYR A 259 -17.70 -54.40 -7.36
N GLY A 260 -17.47 -54.63 -6.06
CA GLY A 260 -16.84 -53.63 -5.18
C GLY A 260 -15.40 -53.29 -5.58
N THR A 261 -14.62 -54.31 -5.97
CA THR A 261 -13.23 -54.13 -6.41
C THR A 261 -13.16 -53.37 -7.73
N ILE A 262 -14.02 -53.73 -8.70
CA ILE A 262 -14.11 -53.03 -9.99
C ILE A 262 -14.53 -51.57 -9.77
N GLY A 263 -15.53 -51.32 -8.92
CA GLY A 263 -15.97 -49.96 -8.59
C GLY A 263 -14.86 -49.11 -7.96
N ALA A 264 -14.09 -49.68 -7.02
CA ALA A 264 -12.97 -48.99 -6.38
C ALA A 264 -11.86 -48.63 -7.39
N VAL A 265 -11.50 -49.55 -8.30
CA VAL A 265 -10.51 -49.30 -9.35
C VAL A 265 -10.96 -48.16 -10.28
N ILE A 266 -12.24 -48.13 -10.66
CA ILE A 266 -12.81 -47.07 -11.51
C ILE A 266 -12.73 -45.71 -10.81
N ILE A 267 -13.14 -45.64 -9.53
CA ILE A 267 -13.13 -44.40 -8.74
C ILE A 267 -11.69 -43.88 -8.57
N VAL A 268 -10.73 -44.75 -8.25
CA VAL A 268 -9.33 -44.37 -8.10
C VAL A 268 -8.74 -43.88 -9.43
N SER A 269 -9.11 -44.52 -10.55
CA SER A 269 -8.65 -44.10 -11.88
C SER A 269 -9.22 -42.73 -12.29
N LEU A 270 -10.50 -42.47 -11.99
CA LEU A 270 -11.15 -41.18 -12.22
C LEU A 270 -10.56 -40.06 -11.36
N LEU A 271 -10.28 -40.33 -10.09
CA LEU A 271 -9.61 -39.39 -9.20
C LEU A 271 -8.18 -39.10 -9.65
N GLY A 272 -7.45 -40.11 -10.13
CA GLY A 272 -6.14 -39.93 -10.75
C GLY A 272 -6.19 -38.97 -11.94
N TYR A 273 -7.12 -39.22 -12.88
CA TYR A 273 -7.34 -38.38 -14.07
C TYR A 273 -7.68 -36.92 -13.71
N LEU A 274 -8.58 -36.72 -12.73
CA LEU A 274 -8.97 -35.38 -12.27
C LEU A 274 -7.83 -34.60 -11.60
N LEU A 275 -6.92 -35.31 -10.92
CA LEU A 275 -5.81 -34.69 -10.18
C LEU A 275 -4.58 -34.41 -11.06
N THR A 276 -4.35 -35.20 -12.12
CA THR A 276 -3.20 -35.02 -13.01
C THR A 276 -3.51 -34.16 -14.24
N GLY A 277 -4.79 -33.89 -14.54
CA GLY A 277 -5.21 -32.97 -15.60
C GLY A 277 -4.82 -33.39 -17.02
N SER A 278 -4.46 -34.67 -17.20
CA SER A 278 -4.13 -35.30 -18.48
C SER A 278 -5.32 -36.07 -19.02
#